data_AF-A0ABD2XU46-F1
#
_entry.id   AF-A0ABD2XU46-F1
#
_cell.length_a   1.000
_cell.length_b   1.000
_cell.length_c   1.000
_cell.angle_alpha   90.00
_cell.angle_beta   90.00
_cell.angle_gamma   90.00
#
_symmetry.space_group_name_H-M   'P 1'
#
loop_
_entity.id
_entity.type
_entity.pdbx_description
1 polymer ?
#
loop_
_entity_poly.entity_id
_entity_poly.type
_entity_poly.pdbx_seq_one_letter_code
_entity_poly.pdbx_strand_id
1 'polypeptide(L)'
;MDLYSPPGILFNESFPGSPVIIQVTYFQCGGIALGVSMSHKVNDACALYGFINDWTAVARGEKITLLLGSFILIVELAILEALVRDDSRTLQNNPSRVEVVTALLYKCAMAASTAKTSMSRSSSLSQVVNLRPRVVPPLPQNSIGNFCWSFSITTTKENDKNMKSIVASLKKAATGFYEKIGNGFTMDQCNSFISESVEEAREVMRENKTNEIEGYACSSWCRFSFNEMNFGWGKPIWVGTVSVKKKNTFILMDSSKPGGIEVLVTLEEDKMAIFEKDEELLRFAIMNPNAIAD
;
A
#
# COMPACT_ATOMS: atom_id res chain seq x y z
N MET A 1 -15.27 -10.25 -9.66
CA MET A 1 -14.07 -9.68 -10.32
C MET A 1 -13.83 -10.24 -11.71
N ASP A 2 -14.36 -11.43 -12.05
CA ASP A 2 -14.18 -12.05 -13.38
C ASP A 2 -14.75 -11.25 -14.57
N LEU A 3 -15.66 -10.30 -14.32
CA LEU A 3 -16.22 -9.46 -15.38
C LEU A 3 -15.19 -8.48 -15.99
N TYR A 4 -14.13 -8.15 -15.25
CA TYR A 4 -13.14 -7.13 -15.65
C TYR A 4 -11.79 -7.74 -16.09
N SER A 5 -11.63 -9.06 -15.91
CA SER A 5 -10.45 -9.83 -16.32
C SER A 5 -10.88 -10.97 -17.24
N PRO A 6 -10.83 -10.80 -18.57
CA PRO A 6 -11.25 -11.84 -19.50
C PRO A 6 -10.46 -13.14 -19.27
N PRO A 7 -11.09 -14.31 -19.38
CA PRO A 7 -10.40 -15.59 -19.29
C PRO A 7 -9.30 -15.67 -20.36
N GLY A 8 -8.07 -15.95 -19.94
CA GLY A 8 -6.90 -16.11 -20.82
C GLY A 8 -5.84 -15.01 -20.70
N ILE A 9 -6.12 -13.88 -20.05
CA ILE A 9 -5.11 -12.84 -19.77
C ILE A 9 -4.54 -13.09 -18.38
N LEU A 10 -3.36 -13.71 -18.33
CA LEU A 10 -2.60 -13.88 -17.10
C LEU A 10 -2.06 -12.51 -16.67
N PHE A 11 -2.84 -11.73 -15.91
CA PHE A 11 -2.28 -10.69 -15.03
C PHE A 11 -1.33 -11.29 -13.97
N ASN A 12 -1.26 -12.62 -13.91
CA ASN A 12 -0.44 -13.44 -13.03
C ASN A 12 1.05 -13.46 -13.36
N GLU A 13 1.44 -13.12 -14.59
CA GLU A 13 2.84 -13.01 -14.98
C GLU A 13 2.95 -11.77 -15.86
N SER A 14 3.84 -10.84 -15.51
CA SER A 14 4.35 -9.90 -16.49
C SER A 14 4.71 -10.74 -17.71
N PHE A 15 4.01 -10.56 -18.84
CA PHE A 15 4.38 -11.22 -20.10
C PHE A 15 5.90 -11.12 -20.21
N PRO A 16 6.65 -12.24 -20.35
CA PRO A 16 8.10 -12.20 -20.20
C PRO A 16 8.69 -11.13 -21.12
N GLY A 17 9.10 -10.00 -20.54
CA GLY A 17 9.64 -8.83 -21.24
C GLY A 17 8.86 -7.52 -21.19
N SER A 18 7.56 -7.49 -20.84
CA SER A 18 6.78 -6.24 -20.83
C SER A 18 6.76 -5.53 -19.46
N PRO A 19 7.20 -4.25 -19.37
CA PRO A 19 7.14 -3.49 -18.12
C PRO A 19 5.73 -3.00 -17.77
N VAL A 20 4.86 -2.84 -18.77
CA VAL A 20 3.46 -2.37 -18.64
C VAL A 20 2.58 -3.10 -19.66
N ILE A 21 1.38 -3.49 -19.25
CA ILE A 21 0.30 -4.03 -20.09
C ILE A 21 -0.96 -3.22 -19.80
N ILE A 22 -1.66 -2.80 -20.86
CA ILE A 22 -2.87 -2.00 -20.77
C ILE A 22 -3.96 -2.74 -21.55
N GLN A 23 -5.15 -2.82 -20.97
CA GLN A 23 -6.33 -3.39 -21.59
C GLN A 23 -7.51 -2.43 -21.46
N VAL A 24 -8.22 -2.23 -22.57
CA VAL A 24 -9.48 -1.47 -22.60
C VAL A 24 -10.60 -2.44 -22.96
N THR A 25 -11.62 -2.52 -22.11
CA THR A 25 -12.80 -3.36 -22.31
C THR A 25 -14.03 -2.46 -22.46
N TYR A 26 -14.78 -2.61 -23.54
CA TYR A 26 -16.01 -1.87 -23.80
C TYR A 26 -17.23 -2.74 -23.44
N PHE A 27 -18.18 -2.15 -22.72
CA PHE A 27 -19.44 -2.80 -22.36
C PHE A 27 -20.56 -2.37 -23.31
N GLN A 28 -21.57 -3.21 -23.49
CA GLN A 28 -22.72 -2.93 -24.35
C GLN A 28 -23.50 -1.67 -23.92
N CYS A 29 -23.47 -1.34 -22.62
CA CYS A 29 -24.07 -0.11 -22.08
C CYS A 29 -23.28 1.17 -22.39
N GLY A 30 -22.15 1.08 -23.11
CA GLY A 30 -21.24 2.20 -23.37
C GLY A 30 -20.20 2.44 -22.26
N GLY A 31 -20.26 1.67 -21.16
CA GLY A 31 -19.24 1.71 -20.12
C GLY A 31 -17.88 1.22 -20.61
N ILE A 32 -16.81 1.64 -19.93
CA ILE A 32 -15.43 1.24 -20.23
C ILE A 32 -14.76 0.76 -18.94
N ALA A 33 -14.04 -0.35 -19.01
CA ALA A 33 -13.08 -0.76 -17.99
C ALA A 33 -11.66 -0.65 -18.55
N LEU A 34 -10.77 -0.05 -17.76
CA LEU A 34 -9.35 0.10 -18.06
C LEU A 34 -8.53 -0.74 -17.09
N GLY A 35 -7.92 -1.82 -17.57
CA GLY A 35 -6.98 -2.64 -16.82
C GLY A 35 -5.55 -2.18 -17.08
N VAL A 36 -4.80 -1.91 -16.02
CA VAL A 36 -3.36 -1.57 -16.11
C VAL A 36 -2.58 -2.53 -15.23
N SER A 37 -1.58 -3.19 -15.81
CA SER A 37 -0.65 -4.06 -15.10
C SER A 37 0.77 -3.59 -15.34
N MET A 38 1.50 -3.31 -14.25
CA MET A 38 2.89 -2.89 -14.30
C MET A 38 3.75 -3.89 -13.54
N SER A 39 4.92 -4.21 -14.12
CA SER A 39 5.84 -5.15 -13.50
C SER A 39 6.39 -4.61 -12.18
N HIS A 40 6.07 -5.30 -11.08
CA HIS A 40 6.54 -4.93 -9.74
C HIS A 40 8.07 -5.05 -9.60
N LYS A 41 8.75 -5.74 -10.53
CA LYS A 41 10.22 -5.75 -10.61
C LYS A 41 10.80 -4.35 -10.85
N VAL A 42 10.02 -3.45 -11.47
CA VAL A 42 10.47 -2.14 -11.89
C VAL A 42 9.74 -1.02 -11.14
N ASN A 43 8.48 -1.23 -10.74
CA ASN A 43 7.62 -0.15 -10.25
C ASN A 43 6.86 -0.54 -8.98
N ASP A 44 6.78 0.40 -8.04
CA ASP A 44 5.83 0.35 -6.94
C ASP A 44 4.49 1.03 -7.30
N ALA A 45 3.53 0.99 -6.39
CA ALA A 45 2.21 1.57 -6.58
C ALA A 45 2.25 3.10 -6.79
N CYS A 46 3.25 3.80 -6.24
CA CYS A 46 3.38 5.25 -6.43
C CYS A 46 3.88 5.56 -7.85
N ALA A 47 4.78 4.74 -8.40
CA ALA A 47 5.20 4.84 -9.80
C ALA A 47 4.04 4.49 -10.76
N LEU A 48 3.22 3.48 -10.44
CA LEU A 48 1.98 3.18 -11.18
C LEU A 48 1.02 4.38 -11.19
N TYR A 49 0.80 4.99 -10.02
CA TYR A 49 -0.02 6.20 -9.91
C TYR A 49 0.53 7.33 -10.78
N GLY A 50 1.83 7.61 -10.69
CA GLY A 50 2.49 8.66 -11.49
C GLY A 50 2.31 8.42 -12.99
N PHE A 51 2.54 7.18 -13.44
CA PHE A 51 2.34 6.79 -14.84
C PHE A 51 0.91 7.04 -15.33
N ILE A 52 -0.12 6.60 -14.59
CA ILE A 52 -1.51 6.78 -15.03
C ILE A 52 -1.91 8.26 -14.95
N ASN A 53 -1.45 8.99 -13.92
CA ASN A 53 -1.73 10.42 -13.79
C ASN A 53 -1.22 11.20 -15.01
N ASP A 54 0.05 10.98 -15.36
CA ASP A 54 0.66 11.56 -16.55
C ASP A 54 -0.07 11.11 -17.82
N TRP A 55 -0.38 9.83 -17.95
CA TRP A 55 -1.12 9.33 -19.11
C TRP A 55 -2.49 10.04 -19.28
N THR A 56 -3.23 10.26 -18.19
CA THR A 56 -4.51 10.97 -18.25
C THR A 56 -4.34 12.43 -18.66
N ALA A 57 -3.26 13.10 -18.23
CA ALA A 57 -2.96 14.48 -18.60
C ALA A 57 -2.66 14.60 -20.09
N VAL A 58 -1.82 13.70 -20.65
CA VAL A 58 -1.55 13.63 -22.09
C VAL A 58 -2.82 13.38 -22.89
N ALA A 59 -3.70 12.49 -22.42
CA ALA A 59 -4.97 12.20 -23.10
C ALA A 59 -5.89 13.44 -23.18
N ARG A 60 -5.81 14.35 -22.21
CA ARG A 60 -6.53 15.63 -22.21
C ARG A 60 -5.83 16.73 -23.03
N GLY A 61 -4.70 16.43 -23.67
CA GLY A 61 -3.91 17.40 -24.44
C GLY A 61 -3.02 18.30 -23.58
N GLU A 62 -2.80 17.97 -22.30
CA GLU A 62 -1.88 18.70 -21.45
C GLU A 62 -0.43 18.41 -21.85
N LYS A 63 0.42 19.45 -21.85
CA LYS A 63 1.85 19.28 -22.09
C LYS A 63 2.50 18.76 -20.82
N ILE A 64 3.00 17.54 -20.85
CA ILE A 64 3.84 17.02 -19.78
C ILE A 64 5.27 17.50 -20.00
N THR A 65 5.73 18.37 -19.12
CA THR A 65 7.17 18.61 -18.99
C THR A 65 7.77 17.39 -18.31
N LEU A 66 8.25 16.43 -19.10
CA LEU A 66 9.10 15.37 -18.60
C LEU A 66 10.36 16.03 -18.05
N LEU A 67 10.46 16.15 -16.72
CA LEU A 67 11.69 16.56 -16.03
C LEU A 67 12.70 15.40 -16.16
N LEU A 68 13.29 15.23 -17.34
CA LEU A 68 14.53 14.47 -17.48
C LEU A 68 15.58 15.20 -16.64
N GLY A 69 16.03 14.56 -15.56
CA GLY A 69 16.82 15.19 -14.52
C GLY A 69 18.20 15.65 -14.98
N SER A 70 18.46 16.95 -14.85
CA SER A 70 19.77 17.54 -14.59
C SER A 70 19.56 18.88 -13.91
N PHE A 71 20.06 19.07 -12.69
CA PHE A 71 20.18 20.39 -12.06
C PHE A 71 21.52 20.51 -11.32
N ILE A 72 22.17 21.67 -11.48
CA ILE A 72 23.29 22.13 -10.63
C ILE A 72 22.66 22.97 -9.52
N LEU A 73 23.00 22.66 -8.26
CA LEU A 73 22.50 23.35 -7.08
C LEU A 73 23.48 24.48 -6.69
N ILE A 74 22.99 25.72 -6.59
CA ILE A 74 23.63 26.79 -5.81
C ILE A 74 22.71 27.07 -4.63
N VAL A 75 23.23 26.92 -3.41
CA VAL A 75 22.49 27.14 -2.17
C VAL A 75 22.83 28.52 -1.61
N GLU A 76 21.85 29.43 -1.57
CA GLU A 76 21.95 30.67 -0.80
C GLU A 76 21.58 30.39 0.66
N LEU A 77 22.53 30.63 1.57
CA LEU A 77 22.46 30.31 3.00
C LEU A 77 21.44 31.13 3.81
N ALA A 78 20.77 32.12 3.22
CA ALA A 78 19.94 33.09 3.96
C ALA A 78 18.55 32.57 4.38
N ILE A 79 18.12 31.38 3.90
CA ILE A 79 16.78 30.82 4.22
C ILE A 79 16.84 29.81 5.38
N LEU A 80 18.03 29.35 5.79
CA LEU A 80 18.17 28.37 6.88
C LEU A 80 17.76 28.93 8.26
N GLU A 81 17.76 30.25 8.43
CA GLU A 81 17.41 30.89 9.71
C GLU A 81 15.90 30.98 9.98
N ALA A 82 15.06 30.75 8.96
CA ALA A 82 13.60 30.67 9.14
C ALA A 82 13.12 29.29 9.64
N LEU A 83 13.99 28.26 9.63
CA LEU A 83 13.72 26.92 10.15
C LEU A 83 13.84 26.81 11.69
N VAL A 84 14.13 27.91 12.40
CA VAL A 84 14.31 27.95 13.87
C VAL A 84 13.15 28.66 14.59
N ARG A 85 11.96 28.75 14.00
CA ARG A 85 10.76 29.18 14.73
C ARG A 85 9.72 28.08 14.77
N ASP A 86 9.72 27.39 15.91
CA ASP A 86 8.63 26.61 16.45
C ASP A 86 7.38 27.50 16.61
N ASP A 87 6.23 26.99 16.19
CA ASP A 87 4.97 27.40 16.81
C ASP A 87 3.94 26.26 16.75
N SER A 88 3.52 25.91 17.96
CA SER A 88 2.72 24.75 18.34
C SER A 88 1.34 24.63 17.67
N ARG A 89 0.89 23.38 17.47
CA ARG A 89 -0.39 22.84 18.00
C ARG A 89 -0.51 21.35 17.74
N THR A 90 -0.55 20.58 18.83
CA THR A 90 -0.69 19.13 18.91
C THR A 90 -2.02 18.63 18.34
N LEU A 91 -1.97 18.01 17.16
CA LEU A 91 -3.01 17.11 16.64
C LEU A 91 -2.52 15.65 16.55
N GLN A 92 -1.42 15.33 17.23
CA GLN A 92 -0.55 14.20 16.91
C GLN A 92 -0.89 12.89 17.63
N ASN A 93 -1.99 12.82 18.40
CA ASN A 93 -2.32 11.63 19.19
C ASN A 93 -3.40 10.71 18.61
N ASN A 94 -4.20 11.14 17.64
CA ASN A 94 -5.20 10.26 17.05
C ASN A 94 -4.57 9.30 16.03
N PRO A 95 -5.00 8.02 16.00
CA PRO A 95 -4.57 7.10 14.96
C PRO A 95 -5.19 7.48 13.61
N SER A 96 -4.45 7.26 12.53
CA SER A 96 -4.91 7.45 11.16
C SER A 96 -5.93 6.37 10.77
N ARG A 97 -6.78 6.66 9.77
CA ARG A 97 -7.74 5.70 9.21
C ARG A 97 -7.04 4.41 8.74
N VAL A 98 -5.86 4.52 8.14
CA VAL A 98 -5.05 3.38 7.68
C VAL A 98 -4.59 2.53 8.88
N GLU A 99 -4.07 3.15 9.95
CA GLU A 99 -3.65 2.39 11.15
C GLU A 99 -4.80 1.64 11.80
N VAL A 100 -5.99 2.26 11.89
CA VAL A 100 -7.17 1.62 12.48
C VAL A 100 -7.68 0.47 11.62
N VAL A 101 -7.81 0.67 10.31
CA VAL A 101 -8.29 -0.38 9.39
C VAL A 101 -7.28 -1.52 9.31
N THR A 102 -5.98 -1.23 9.17
CA THR A 102 -4.93 -2.25 9.19
C THR A 102 -4.96 -3.07 10.49
N ALA A 103 -5.14 -2.42 11.65
CA ALA A 103 -5.24 -3.11 12.92
C ALA A 103 -6.45 -4.05 13.00
N LEU A 104 -7.61 -3.61 12.50
CA LEU A 104 -8.83 -4.42 12.47
C LEU A 104 -8.66 -5.66 11.59
N LEU A 105 -8.15 -5.49 10.37
CA LEU A 105 -7.90 -6.58 9.43
C LEU A 105 -6.93 -7.60 10.00
N TYR A 106 -5.82 -7.13 10.59
CA TYR A 106 -4.82 -7.98 11.22
C TYR A 106 -5.40 -8.77 12.39
N LYS A 107 -6.19 -8.12 13.25
CA LYS A 107 -6.88 -8.77 14.37
C LYS A 107 -7.83 -9.88 13.91
N CYS A 108 -8.73 -9.58 12.97
CA CYS A 108 -9.71 -10.56 12.46
C CYS A 108 -9.01 -11.71 11.73
N ALA A 109 -7.90 -11.44 11.01
CA ALA A 109 -7.15 -12.49 10.34
C ALA A 109 -6.43 -13.44 11.33
N MET A 110 -5.84 -12.89 12.41
CA MET A 110 -5.30 -13.71 13.50
C MET A 110 -6.38 -14.57 14.16
N ALA A 111 -7.58 -14.02 14.37
CA ALA A 111 -8.71 -14.76 14.95
C ALA A 111 -9.15 -15.91 14.02
N ALA A 112 -9.27 -15.66 12.71
CA ALA A 112 -9.60 -16.68 11.72
C ALA A 112 -8.54 -17.81 11.68
N SER A 113 -7.26 -17.46 11.73
CA SER A 113 -6.16 -18.43 11.78
C SER A 113 -6.20 -19.28 13.07
N THR A 114 -6.44 -18.65 14.22
CA THR A 114 -6.57 -19.35 15.51
C THR A 114 -7.77 -20.30 15.51
N ALA A 115 -8.91 -19.85 15.00
CA ALA A 115 -10.12 -20.67 14.88
C ALA A 115 -9.90 -21.88 13.96
N LYS A 116 -9.11 -21.72 12.89
CA LYS A 116 -8.83 -22.81 11.95
C LYS A 116 -7.84 -23.83 12.49
N THR A 117 -6.81 -23.38 13.19
CA THR A 117 -5.70 -24.25 13.64
C THR A 117 -5.86 -24.74 15.08
N SER A 118 -6.81 -24.18 15.83
CA SER A 118 -6.97 -24.35 17.28
C SER A 118 -5.71 -24.00 18.08
N MET A 119 -4.80 -23.21 17.48
CA MET A 119 -3.53 -22.80 18.08
C MET A 119 -3.37 -21.29 17.98
N SER A 120 -3.13 -20.66 19.13
CA SER A 120 -2.74 -19.25 19.21
C SER A 120 -1.27 -19.13 18.81
N ARG A 121 -1.00 -18.68 17.58
CA ARG A 121 0.37 -18.49 17.05
C ARG A 121 0.84 -17.06 17.25
N SER A 122 2.16 -16.90 17.37
CA SER A 122 2.81 -15.61 17.18
C SER A 122 2.57 -15.14 15.74
N SER A 123 2.39 -13.84 15.57
CA SER A 123 2.14 -13.25 14.26
C SER A 123 2.91 -11.96 14.08
N SER A 124 3.17 -11.61 12.83
CA SER A 124 3.86 -10.38 12.44
C SER A 124 3.07 -9.68 11.36
N LEU A 125 2.96 -8.35 11.45
CA LEU A 125 2.37 -7.50 10.43
C LEU A 125 3.42 -6.53 9.92
N SER A 126 3.70 -6.62 8.61
CA SER A 126 4.55 -5.69 7.88
C SER A 126 3.71 -4.65 7.16
N GLN A 127 3.95 -3.36 7.42
CA GLN A 127 3.27 -2.25 6.75
C GLN A 127 4.21 -1.58 5.74
N VAL A 128 3.85 -1.62 4.46
CA VAL A 128 4.60 -0.98 3.38
C VAL A 128 4.29 0.52 3.34
N VAL A 129 5.33 1.34 3.13
CA VAL A 129 5.29 2.80 3.08
C VAL A 129 6.12 3.36 1.92
N ASN A 130 5.65 4.47 1.34
CA ASN A 130 6.34 5.19 0.26
C ASN A 130 7.56 5.97 0.80
N LEU A 131 8.76 5.69 0.34
CA LEU A 131 9.98 6.38 0.77
C LEU A 131 10.17 7.75 0.12
N ARG A 132 9.53 8.03 -1.03
CA ARG A 132 9.75 9.28 -1.78
C ARG A 132 9.64 10.55 -0.93
N PRO A 133 8.58 10.79 -0.15
CA PRO A 133 8.46 12.00 0.65
C PRO A 133 9.28 11.97 1.95
N ARG A 134 10.03 10.88 2.22
CA ARG A 134 10.65 10.60 3.53
C ARG A 134 12.18 10.71 3.51
N VAL A 135 12.82 10.50 2.37
CA VAL A 135 14.27 10.70 2.21
C VAL A 135 14.63 12.19 2.14
N VAL A 136 15.90 12.53 2.37
CA VAL A 136 16.38 13.92 2.38
C VAL A 136 17.49 14.10 1.33
N PRO A 137 17.28 14.94 0.30
CA PRO A 137 16.05 15.66 -0.03
C PRO A 137 14.93 14.70 -0.51
N PRO A 138 13.63 15.08 -0.38
CA PRO A 138 12.52 14.27 -0.87
C PRO A 138 12.61 14.00 -2.37
N LEU A 139 12.25 12.79 -2.79
CA LEU A 139 12.16 12.44 -4.20
C LEU A 139 10.86 12.99 -4.81
N PRO A 140 10.88 13.45 -6.08
CA PRO A 140 9.66 13.77 -6.81
C PRO A 140 8.67 12.62 -6.80
N GLN A 141 7.38 12.92 -6.68
CA GLN A 141 6.33 11.89 -6.62
C GLN A 141 6.29 11.00 -7.87
N ASN A 142 6.63 11.56 -9.04
CA ASN A 142 6.70 10.87 -10.31
C ASN A 142 8.03 10.11 -10.55
N SER A 143 8.89 9.97 -9.52
CA SER A 143 10.09 9.14 -9.62
C SER A 143 9.71 7.69 -9.92
N ILE A 144 10.19 7.18 -11.05
CA ILE A 144 9.98 5.79 -11.51
C ILE A 144 10.88 4.87 -10.68
N GLY A 145 10.36 3.73 -10.24
CA GLY A 145 11.11 2.77 -9.44
C GLY A 145 10.33 2.20 -8.25
N ASN A 146 10.98 1.28 -7.54
CA ASN A 146 10.55 0.80 -6.24
C ASN A 146 11.21 1.63 -5.13
N PHE A 147 10.53 2.69 -4.68
CA PHE A 147 10.94 3.50 -3.53
C PHE A 147 9.93 3.30 -2.40
N CYS A 148 9.85 2.06 -1.92
CA CYS A 148 9.00 1.68 -0.80
C CYS A 148 9.78 0.83 0.20
N TRP A 149 9.37 0.86 1.46
CA TRP A 149 9.94 0.02 2.52
C TRP A 149 8.85 -0.44 3.47
N SER A 150 9.19 -1.26 4.46
CA SER A 150 8.26 -1.67 5.51
C SER A 150 8.84 -1.55 6.91
N PHE A 151 7.99 -1.19 7.85
CA PHE A 151 8.20 -1.49 9.26
C PHE A 151 7.27 -2.63 9.67
N SER A 152 7.62 -3.35 10.73
CA SER A 152 6.84 -4.49 11.19
C SER A 152 6.51 -4.38 12.68
N ILE A 153 5.39 -4.97 13.07
CA ILE A 153 5.05 -5.24 14.46
C ILE A 153 4.90 -6.73 14.67
N THR A 154 5.20 -7.23 15.86
CA THR A 154 5.04 -8.64 16.23
C THR A 154 4.09 -8.74 17.40
N THR A 155 3.15 -9.68 17.33
CA THR A 155 2.15 -9.95 18.37
C THR A 155 2.30 -11.39 18.84
N THR A 156 2.76 -11.57 20.08
CA THR A 156 3.04 -12.89 20.66
C THR A 156 2.10 -13.23 21.83
N LYS A 157 1.69 -12.23 22.62
CA LYS A 157 0.82 -12.44 23.79
C LYS A 157 -0.63 -12.13 23.43
N GLU A 158 -1.56 -12.84 24.08
CA GLU A 158 -2.99 -12.66 23.85
C GLU A 158 -3.46 -11.22 24.16
N ASN A 159 -2.93 -10.62 25.22
CA ASN A 159 -3.23 -9.22 25.58
C ASN A 159 -2.80 -8.21 24.50
N ASP A 160 -1.84 -8.55 23.64
CA ASP A 160 -1.34 -7.66 22.60
C ASP A 160 -2.21 -7.71 21.32
N LYS A 161 -3.13 -8.68 21.22
CA LYS A 161 -4.03 -8.87 20.06
C LYS A 161 -5.27 -7.98 20.08
N ASN A 162 -5.46 -7.14 21.10
CA ASN A 162 -6.58 -6.21 21.12
C ASN A 162 -6.31 -4.97 20.25
N MET A 163 -7.38 -4.36 19.73
CA MET A 163 -7.31 -3.22 18.82
C MET A 163 -6.44 -2.07 19.33
N LYS A 164 -6.56 -1.69 20.61
CA LYS A 164 -5.82 -0.55 21.17
C LYS A 164 -4.32 -0.84 21.19
N SER A 165 -3.92 -2.05 21.59
CA SER A 165 -2.51 -2.46 21.61
C SER A 165 -1.92 -2.54 20.21
N ILE A 166 -2.65 -3.09 19.23
CA ILE A 166 -2.19 -3.18 17.84
C ILE A 166 -1.99 -1.78 17.25
N VAL A 167 -2.97 -0.89 17.40
CA VAL A 167 -2.87 0.50 16.91
C VAL A 167 -1.71 1.25 17.57
N ALA A 168 -1.53 1.11 18.88
CA ALA A 168 -0.40 1.73 19.60
C ALA A 168 0.95 1.20 19.09
N SER A 169 1.04 -0.10 18.82
CA SER A 169 2.24 -0.74 18.30
C SER A 169 2.56 -0.28 16.87
N LEU A 170 1.55 -0.22 15.99
CA LEU A 170 1.68 0.31 14.63
C LEU A 170 2.21 1.75 14.65
N LYS A 171 1.59 2.60 15.48
CA LYS A 171 1.99 4.01 15.60
C LYS A 171 3.42 4.15 16.10
N LYS A 172 3.79 3.42 17.16
CA LYS A 172 5.14 3.42 17.71
C LYS A 172 6.17 2.97 16.67
N ALA A 173 5.89 1.88 15.96
CA ALA A 173 6.77 1.35 14.92
C ALA A 173 6.91 2.32 13.75
N ALA A 174 5.81 2.94 13.30
CA ALA A 174 5.81 3.96 12.25
C ALA A 174 6.66 5.18 12.67
N THR A 175 6.47 5.71 13.88
CA THR A 175 7.26 6.84 14.40
C THR A 175 8.75 6.51 14.42
N GLY A 176 9.14 5.38 15.03
CA GLY A 176 10.55 4.99 15.09
C GLY A 176 11.15 4.74 13.70
N PHE A 177 10.36 4.20 12.78
CA PHE A 177 10.77 4.04 11.38
C PHE A 177 11.01 5.39 10.69
N TYR A 178 10.11 6.36 10.88
CA TYR A 178 10.26 7.68 10.26
C TYR A 178 11.38 8.51 10.90
N GLU A 179 11.60 8.41 12.20
CA GLU A 179 12.74 9.05 12.87
C GLU A 179 14.07 8.50 12.33
N LYS A 180 14.15 7.17 12.15
CA LYS A 180 15.32 6.54 11.53
C LYS A 180 15.57 7.12 10.14
N ILE A 181 14.53 7.26 9.30
CA ILE A 181 14.66 7.83 7.96
C ILE A 181 15.02 9.33 7.97
N GLY A 182 14.35 10.11 8.82
CA GLY A 182 14.49 11.57 8.89
C GLY A 182 15.87 12.04 9.34
N ASN A 183 16.61 11.22 10.09
CA ASN A 183 17.96 11.53 10.57
C ASN A 183 19.06 11.41 9.49
N GLY A 184 18.70 11.55 8.22
CA GLY A 184 19.66 11.66 7.12
C GLY A 184 20.02 10.32 6.50
N PHE A 185 19.09 9.76 5.73
CA PHE A 185 19.43 8.79 4.70
C PHE A 185 20.04 9.51 3.50
N THR A 186 21.37 9.50 3.40
CA THR A 186 22.02 9.74 2.09
C THR A 186 21.72 8.57 1.15
N MET A 187 21.79 8.78 -0.17
CA MET A 187 21.53 7.71 -1.15
C MET A 187 22.44 6.49 -0.94
N ASP A 188 23.68 6.70 -0.49
CA ASP A 188 24.64 5.63 -0.18
C ASP A 188 24.25 4.84 1.07
N GLN A 189 23.74 5.50 2.10
CA GLN A 189 23.15 4.85 3.28
C GLN A 189 21.85 4.12 2.94
N CYS A 190 21.10 4.59 1.94
CA CYS A 190 19.92 3.90 1.42
C CYS A 190 20.32 2.54 0.83
N ASN A 191 21.42 2.46 0.06
CA ASN A 191 21.91 1.19 -0.49
C ASN A 191 22.40 0.22 0.60
N SER A 192 23.17 0.69 1.59
CA SER A 192 23.59 -0.15 2.72
C SER A 192 22.39 -0.64 3.53
N PHE A 193 21.44 0.25 3.80
CA PHE A 193 20.22 -0.09 4.52
C PHE A 193 19.34 -1.08 3.74
N ILE A 194 19.20 -0.91 2.42
CA ILE A 194 18.49 -1.86 1.56
C ILE A 194 19.20 -3.22 1.62
N SER A 195 20.53 -3.26 1.54
CA SER A 195 21.31 -4.51 1.64
C SER A 195 21.13 -5.19 3.01
N GLU A 196 21.37 -4.46 4.09
CA GLU A 196 21.22 -4.95 5.48
C GLU A 196 19.80 -5.44 5.75
N SER A 197 18.80 -4.74 5.22
CA SER A 197 17.40 -5.06 5.49
C SER A 197 16.83 -6.14 4.54
N VAL A 198 17.37 -6.29 3.32
CA VAL A 198 17.15 -7.50 2.51
C VAL A 198 17.72 -8.71 3.23
N GLU A 199 18.87 -8.55 3.87
CA GLU A 199 19.48 -9.61 4.68
C GLU A 199 18.67 -9.89 5.95
N GLU A 200 18.15 -8.87 6.64
CA GLU A 200 17.26 -9.02 7.79
C GLU A 200 15.93 -9.71 7.40
N ALA A 201 15.33 -9.32 6.28
CA ALA A 201 14.14 -9.98 5.74
C ALA A 201 14.42 -11.42 5.29
N ARG A 202 15.61 -11.69 4.74
CA ARG A 202 16.07 -13.04 4.41
C ARG A 202 16.27 -13.87 5.67
N GLU A 203 16.90 -13.33 6.71
CA GLU A 203 17.11 -14.04 7.98
C GLU A 203 15.78 -14.31 8.68
N VAL A 204 14.84 -13.36 8.75
CA VAL A 204 13.48 -13.63 9.26
C VAL A 204 12.79 -14.74 8.46
N MET A 205 12.95 -14.77 7.13
CA MET A 205 12.43 -15.88 6.31
C MET A 205 13.19 -17.20 6.52
N ARG A 206 14.49 -17.14 6.84
CA ARG A 206 15.38 -18.30 7.04
C ARG A 206 15.26 -18.90 8.45
N GLU A 207 14.94 -18.09 9.44
CA GLU A 207 14.70 -18.47 10.83
C GLU A 207 13.28 -19.01 11.01
N ASN A 208 12.31 -18.59 10.19
CA ASN A 208 10.94 -19.13 10.17
C ASN A 208 10.85 -20.53 9.53
N LYS A 209 11.88 -21.38 9.68
CA LYS A 209 11.97 -22.77 9.22
C LYS A 209 10.86 -23.67 9.76
N THR A 210 10.20 -23.27 10.84
CA THR A 210 9.12 -24.03 11.52
C THR A 210 7.72 -23.44 11.29
N ASN A 211 7.56 -22.38 10.47
CA ASN A 211 6.32 -21.61 10.36
C ASN A 211 5.80 -21.07 11.71
N GLU A 212 6.65 -20.92 12.74
CA GLU A 212 6.23 -20.52 14.09
C GLU A 212 5.55 -19.15 14.15
N ILE A 213 5.94 -18.23 13.26
CA ILE A 213 5.35 -16.88 13.16
C ILE A 213 4.54 -16.76 11.87
N GLU A 214 3.26 -16.46 12.00
CA GLU A 214 2.39 -16.18 10.86
C GLU A 214 2.57 -14.72 10.39
N GLY A 215 3.10 -14.54 9.17
CA GLY A 215 3.34 -13.23 8.60
C GLY A 215 2.15 -12.70 7.79
N TYR A 216 1.84 -11.41 8.00
CA TYR A 216 0.85 -10.63 7.27
C TYR A 216 1.54 -9.40 6.66
N ALA A 217 1.08 -8.94 5.50
CA ALA A 217 1.58 -7.73 4.87
C ALA A 217 0.45 -6.80 4.46
N CYS A 218 0.59 -5.51 4.76
CA CYS A 218 -0.35 -4.46 4.39
C CYS A 218 0.34 -3.43 3.49
N SER A 219 -0.28 -3.12 2.36
CA SER A 219 0.12 -2.02 1.47
C SER A 219 -1.01 -1.01 1.37
N SER A 220 -0.71 0.27 1.62
CA SER A 220 -1.69 1.34 1.50
C SER A 220 -1.44 2.16 0.24
N TRP A 221 -2.43 2.15 -0.65
CA TRP A 221 -2.52 2.98 -1.85
C TRP A 221 -3.48 4.16 -1.61
N CYS A 222 -3.89 4.38 -0.37
CA CYS A 222 -4.66 5.55 0.01
C CYS A 222 -3.85 6.82 -0.27
N ARG A 223 -4.54 7.90 -0.66
CA ARG A 223 -4.01 9.19 -1.11
C ARG A 223 -3.32 9.15 -2.48
N PHE A 224 -3.26 7.99 -3.13
CA PHE A 224 -3.06 7.93 -4.58
C PHE A 224 -4.43 8.13 -5.20
N SER A 225 -4.68 9.34 -5.71
CA SER A 225 -6.00 9.83 -6.13
C SER A 225 -6.50 9.16 -7.42
N PHE A 226 -6.49 7.83 -7.49
CA PHE A 226 -6.93 7.06 -8.64
C PHE A 226 -8.39 7.36 -9.01
N ASN A 227 -9.25 7.61 -8.01
CA ASN A 227 -10.65 8.00 -8.21
C ASN A 227 -10.82 9.37 -8.89
N GLU A 228 -9.77 10.19 -8.93
CA GLU A 228 -9.79 11.53 -9.54
C GLU A 228 -9.23 11.53 -10.97
N MET A 229 -8.69 10.41 -11.44
CA MET A 229 -8.10 10.30 -12.78
C MET A 229 -9.16 10.51 -13.86
N ASN A 230 -8.83 11.21 -14.94
CA ASN A 230 -9.80 11.53 -15.98
C ASN A 230 -9.14 11.60 -17.35
N PHE A 231 -9.43 10.64 -18.23
CA PHE A 231 -8.87 10.62 -19.60
C PHE A 231 -9.50 11.64 -20.56
N GLY A 232 -10.46 12.46 -20.08
CA GLY A 232 -11.21 13.42 -20.89
C GLY A 232 -12.70 13.08 -21.00
N TRP A 233 -13.09 11.85 -20.62
CA TRP A 233 -14.47 11.35 -20.69
C TRP A 233 -15.12 11.13 -19.32
N GLY A 234 -14.52 11.64 -18.24
CA GLY A 234 -15.04 11.54 -16.87
C GLY A 234 -14.14 10.75 -15.94
N LYS A 235 -14.49 10.78 -14.65
CA LYS A 235 -13.78 10.08 -13.57
C LYS A 235 -14.26 8.63 -13.45
N PRO A 236 -13.43 7.69 -12.95
CA PRO A 236 -13.86 6.33 -12.63
C PRO A 236 -15.05 6.32 -11.67
N ILE A 237 -16.03 5.46 -11.98
CA ILE A 237 -17.09 5.13 -11.02
C ILE A 237 -16.56 4.23 -9.89
N TRP A 238 -15.51 3.46 -10.18
CA TRP A 238 -14.89 2.53 -9.26
C TRP A 238 -13.44 2.27 -9.66
N VAL A 239 -12.56 2.10 -8.66
CA VAL A 239 -11.16 1.70 -8.84
C VAL A 239 -10.90 0.48 -7.99
N GLY A 240 -10.40 -0.57 -8.64
CA GLY A 240 -10.09 -1.86 -8.01
C GLY A 240 -8.64 -2.27 -8.24
N THR A 241 -8.19 -3.25 -7.47
CA THR A 241 -6.97 -4.00 -7.75
C THR A 241 -7.27 -5.49 -7.76
N VAL A 242 -6.49 -6.26 -8.51
CA VAL A 242 -6.71 -7.70 -8.69
C VAL A 242 -5.84 -8.52 -7.74
N SER A 243 -6.30 -9.73 -7.41
CA SER A 243 -5.67 -10.64 -6.47
C SER A 243 -4.16 -10.77 -6.69
N VAL A 244 -3.39 -10.54 -5.64
CA VAL A 244 -1.98 -10.92 -5.59
C VAL A 244 -1.88 -12.41 -5.23
N LYS A 245 -0.98 -13.18 -5.86
CA LYS A 245 -0.73 -14.59 -5.50
C LYS A 245 0.00 -14.77 -4.15
N LYS A 246 -0.06 -13.76 -3.27
CA LYS A 246 0.60 -13.76 -1.97
C LYS A 246 -0.45 -13.84 -0.86
N LYS A 247 -0.46 -14.97 -0.15
CA LYS A 247 -1.31 -15.19 1.02
C LYS A 247 -1.03 -14.14 2.10
N ASN A 248 -2.02 -13.90 2.96
CA ASN A 248 -1.93 -13.00 4.11
C ASN A 248 -1.59 -11.55 3.73
N THR A 249 -2.24 -11.04 2.69
CA THR A 249 -2.02 -9.67 2.21
C THR A 249 -3.28 -8.81 2.26
N PHE A 250 -3.08 -7.54 2.57
CA PHE A 250 -4.10 -6.50 2.56
C PHE A 250 -3.62 -5.34 1.66
N ILE A 251 -4.46 -4.93 0.71
CA ILE A 251 -4.22 -3.74 -0.11
C ILE A 251 -5.34 -2.73 0.14
N LEU A 252 -5.01 -1.58 0.70
CA LEU A 252 -5.97 -0.54 1.08
C LEU A 252 -5.99 0.56 0.02
N MET A 253 -7.17 0.91 -0.47
CA MET A 253 -7.40 1.99 -1.43
C MET A 253 -8.45 2.96 -0.89
N ASP A 254 -8.43 4.22 -1.34
CA ASP A 254 -9.52 5.13 -1.01
C ASP A 254 -10.81 4.63 -1.67
N SER A 255 -11.88 4.55 -0.89
CA SER A 255 -13.21 4.25 -1.44
C SER A 255 -13.73 5.41 -2.27
N SER A 256 -14.66 5.12 -3.18
CA SER A 256 -15.47 6.15 -3.83
C SER A 256 -16.32 6.95 -2.82
N LYS A 257 -16.62 6.36 -1.65
CA LYS A 257 -17.33 7.05 -0.57
C LYS A 257 -16.37 7.92 0.26
N PRO A 258 -16.69 9.21 0.51
CA PRO A 258 -15.83 10.10 1.28
C PRO A 258 -15.43 9.52 2.64
N GLY A 259 -14.12 9.45 2.89
CA GLY A 259 -13.58 8.96 4.16
C GLY A 259 -13.52 7.42 4.30
N GLY A 260 -14.10 6.66 3.37
CA GLY A 260 -14.05 5.20 3.35
C GLY A 260 -12.69 4.66 2.88
N ILE A 261 -12.42 3.39 3.20
CA ILE A 261 -11.28 2.62 2.69
C ILE A 261 -11.84 1.31 2.12
N GLU A 262 -11.49 1.02 0.87
CA GLU A 262 -11.72 -0.28 0.25
C GLU A 262 -10.49 -1.15 0.42
N VAL A 263 -10.71 -2.44 0.68
CA VAL A 263 -9.64 -3.37 1.03
C VAL A 263 -9.74 -4.60 0.15
N LEU A 264 -8.68 -4.90 -0.61
CA LEU A 264 -8.48 -6.23 -1.16
C LEU A 264 -7.78 -7.09 -0.10
N VAL A 265 -8.48 -8.11 0.38
CA VAL A 265 -7.95 -9.08 1.34
C VAL A 265 -7.62 -10.37 0.59
N THR A 266 -6.42 -10.92 0.81
CA THR A 266 -6.02 -12.23 0.27
C THR A 266 -5.59 -13.13 1.42
N LEU A 267 -6.37 -14.18 1.67
CA LEU A 267 -6.12 -15.22 2.67
C LEU A 267 -6.25 -16.61 2.02
N GLU A 268 -5.85 -17.66 2.73
CA GLU A 268 -6.18 -19.02 2.33
C GLU A 268 -7.69 -19.24 2.38
N GLU A 269 -8.25 -20.06 1.48
CA GLU A 269 -9.69 -20.21 1.30
C GLU A 269 -10.43 -20.57 2.59
N ASP A 270 -9.84 -21.46 3.39
CA ASP A 270 -10.37 -21.90 4.68
C ASP A 270 -10.39 -20.79 5.74
N LYS A 271 -9.33 -19.97 5.80
CA LYS A 271 -9.25 -18.80 6.68
C LYS A 271 -10.16 -17.68 6.19
N MET A 272 -10.27 -17.47 4.88
CA MET A 272 -11.16 -16.49 4.28
C MET A 272 -12.62 -16.78 4.63
N ALA A 273 -13.05 -18.04 4.53
CA ALA A 273 -14.41 -18.45 4.85
C ALA A 273 -14.81 -18.19 6.32
N ILE A 274 -13.83 -18.11 7.23
CA ILE A 274 -14.02 -17.72 8.63
C ILE A 274 -13.98 -16.20 8.76
N PHE A 275 -13.00 -15.55 8.14
CA PHE A 275 -12.78 -14.10 8.17
C PHE A 275 -14.00 -13.32 7.67
N GLU A 276 -14.62 -13.74 6.56
CA GLU A 276 -15.80 -13.09 5.99
C GLU A 276 -17.04 -13.13 6.90
N LYS A 277 -17.03 -14.01 7.91
CA LYS A 277 -18.12 -14.19 8.88
C LYS A 277 -17.81 -13.59 10.25
N ASP A 278 -16.66 -12.93 10.41
CA ASP A 278 -16.25 -12.31 11.67
C ASP A 278 -17.21 -11.19 12.05
N GLU A 279 -17.89 -11.33 13.19
CA GLU A 279 -18.92 -10.38 13.63
C GLU A 279 -18.34 -8.99 13.93
N GLU A 280 -17.10 -8.89 14.41
CA GLU A 280 -16.47 -7.61 14.68
C GLU A 280 -16.15 -6.88 13.38
N LEU A 281 -15.67 -7.60 12.36
CA LEU A 281 -15.42 -7.08 11.03
C LEU A 281 -16.72 -6.60 10.36
N LEU A 282 -17.77 -7.41 10.39
CA LEU A 282 -19.06 -7.11 9.74
C LEU A 282 -19.80 -5.92 10.37
N ARG A 283 -19.44 -5.50 11.59
CA ARG A 283 -19.96 -4.26 12.19
C ARG A 283 -19.46 -3.00 11.49
N PHE A 284 -18.33 -3.07 10.79
CA PHE A 284 -17.67 -1.92 10.18
C PHE A 284 -17.45 -2.05 8.66
N ALA A 285 -17.64 -3.24 8.10
CA ALA A 285 -17.34 -3.53 6.69
C ALA A 285 -18.52 -4.20 5.97
N ILE A 286 -18.62 -3.92 4.67
CA ILE A 286 -19.53 -4.60 3.74
C ILE A 286 -18.69 -5.47 2.82
N MET A 287 -19.03 -6.75 2.71
CA MET A 287 -18.30 -7.70 1.87
C MET A 287 -18.73 -7.58 0.41
N ASN A 288 -17.75 -7.64 -0.49
CA ASN A 288 -17.93 -7.68 -1.95
C ASN A 288 -18.98 -6.65 -2.46
N PRO A 289 -18.76 -5.34 -2.20
CA PRO A 289 -19.70 -4.31 -2.65
C PRO A 289 -19.75 -4.25 -4.18
N ASN A 290 -20.94 -3.94 -4.72
CA ASN A 290 -21.09 -3.69 -6.15
C ASN A 290 -20.46 -2.35 -6.54
N ALA A 291 -19.78 -2.33 -7.69
CA ALA A 291 -19.16 -1.13 -8.25
C ALA A 291 -20.18 -0.07 -8.71
N ILE A 292 -21.42 -0.51 -8.96
CA ILE A 292 -22.56 0.34 -9.30
C ILE A 292 -23.46 0.32 -8.08
N ALA A 293 -23.57 1.44 -7.38
CA ALA A 293 -24.66 1.61 -6.42
C ALA A 293 -25.97 1.70 -7.22
N ASP A 294 -27.02 1.02 -6.75
CA ASP A 294 -28.37 1.17 -7.27
C ASP A 294 -28.86 2.63 -7.17
#